data_AF-J7RNK2-F1
#
_entry.id   AF-J7RNK2-F1
#
_cell.length_a   1.000
_cell.length_b   1.000
_cell.length_c   1.000
_cell.angle_alpha   90.00
_cell.angle_beta   90.00
_cell.angle_gamma   90.00
#
_symmetry.space_group_name_H-M   'P 1'
#
loop_
_entity.id
_entity.type
_entity.pdbx_description
1 polymer ?
#
loop_
_entity_poly.entity_id
_entity_poly.type
_entity_poly.pdbx_seq_one_letter_code
_entity_poly.pdbx_strand_id
1 'polypeptide(L)'
;MTIDLFNTGIGHATQMAWAKSNLIGCGVKDCGRDSNGLNKVTVVCQYKPQGNFINQYIYVSGATCSGCPSGTSCETSTGLCV
;
A
#
# COMPACT_ATOMS: atom_id res chain seq x y z
N MET A 1 4.40 -1.90 -12.19
CA MET A 1 3.41 -0.82 -12.40
C MET A 1 3.77 -0.12 -13.69
N THR A 2 2.96 -0.32 -14.73
CA THR A 2 3.10 0.42 -16.00
C THR A 2 2.42 1.78 -15.90
N ILE A 3 2.70 2.67 -16.86
CA ILE A 3 2.03 3.98 -16.93
C ILE A 3 0.52 3.83 -17.20
N ASP A 4 0.14 2.90 -18.07
CA ASP A 4 -1.26 2.62 -18.39
C ASP A 4 -2.02 2.17 -17.14
N LEU A 5 -1.40 1.32 -16.33
CA LEU A 5 -1.96 0.86 -15.06
C LEU A 5 -2.08 2.01 -14.05
N PHE A 6 -1.06 2.88 -13.95
CA PHE A 6 -1.12 4.05 -13.07
C PHE A 6 -2.28 4.99 -13.45
N ASN A 7 -2.48 5.21 -14.75
CA ASN A 7 -3.51 6.11 -15.28
C ASN A 7 -4.95 5.61 -15.03
N THR A 8 -5.15 4.35 -14.63
CA THR A 8 -6.49 3.86 -14.22
C THR A 8 -6.88 4.29 -12.81
N GLY A 9 -6.00 4.98 -12.07
CA GLY A 9 -6.26 5.39 -10.68
C GLY A 9 -6.04 4.29 -9.63
N ILE A 10 -5.39 3.17 -9.99
CA ILE A 10 -5.17 2.02 -9.09
C ILE A 10 -4.13 2.27 -7.98
N GLY A 11 -3.48 3.44 -7.96
CA GLY A 11 -2.33 3.76 -7.11
C GLY A 11 -2.53 3.48 -5.62
N HIS A 12 -3.76 3.62 -5.10
CA HIS A 12 -4.07 3.29 -3.71
C HIS A 12 -3.93 1.80 -3.42
N ALA A 13 -4.54 0.94 -4.26
CA ALA A 13 -4.47 -0.51 -4.09
C ALA A 13 -3.06 -1.05 -4.24
N THR A 14 -2.30 -0.53 -5.22
CA THR A 14 -0.92 -0.96 -5.44
C THR A 14 0.03 -0.52 -4.35
N GLN A 15 -0.19 0.63 -3.70
CA GLN A 15 0.62 1.05 -2.56
C GLN A 15 0.34 0.15 -1.34
N MET A 16 -0.92 -0.21 -1.09
CA MET A 16 -1.26 -1.14 -0.02
C MET A 16 -0.63 -2.53 -0.22
N ALA A 17 -0.57 -3.00 -1.46
CA ALA A 17 -0.01 -4.31 -1.81
C ALA A 17 1.53 -4.28 -2.05
N TRP A 18 2.19 -3.14 -1.86
CA TRP A 18 3.60 -2.99 -2.23
C TRP A 18 4.50 -3.76 -1.26
N ALA A 19 5.09 -4.87 -1.71
CA ALA A 19 5.79 -5.83 -0.84
C ALA A 19 6.96 -5.24 -0.04
N LYS A 20 7.57 -4.17 -0.53
CA LYS A 20 8.68 -3.50 0.17
C LYS A 20 8.22 -2.53 1.25
N SER A 21 6.95 -2.12 1.27
CA SER A 21 6.39 -1.19 2.26
C SER A 21 5.97 -1.96 3.51
N ASN A 22 6.68 -1.78 4.62
CA ASN A 22 6.45 -2.52 5.87
C ASN A 22 6.09 -1.64 7.06
N LEU A 23 6.03 -0.33 6.87
CA LEU A 23 5.59 0.64 7.87
C LEU A 23 4.45 1.47 7.28
N ILE A 24 3.42 1.71 8.09
CA ILE A 24 2.26 2.53 7.75
C ILE A 24 1.91 3.44 8.92
N GLY A 25 1.61 4.70 8.61
CA GLY A 25 1.04 5.65 9.56
C GLY A 25 -0.17 6.32 8.93
N CYS A 26 -1.32 6.30 9.62
CA CYS A 26 -2.55 6.89 9.13
C CYS A 26 -3.07 7.98 10.06
N GLY A 27 -3.71 8.99 9.48
CA GLY A 27 -4.40 10.06 10.19
C GLY A 27 -5.81 10.25 9.63
N VAL A 28 -6.74 10.60 10.52
CA VAL A 28 -8.14 10.86 10.17
C VAL A 28 -8.50 12.27 10.63
N LYS A 29 -9.14 13.03 9.74
CA LYS A 29 -9.60 14.39 10.04
C LYS A 29 -11.05 14.55 9.61
N ASP A 30 -11.89 14.95 10.54
CA ASP A 30 -13.19 15.55 10.22
C ASP A 30 -12.96 16.97 9.67
N CYS A 31 -13.42 17.20 8.45
CA CYS A 31 -13.28 18.45 7.72
C CYS A 31 -14.56 19.31 7.75
N GLY A 32 -15.59 18.90 8.51
CA GLY A 32 -16.89 19.58 8.56
C GLY A 32 -17.73 19.34 7.31
N ARG A 33 -18.72 20.21 7.07
CA ARG A 33 -19.61 20.11 5.90
C ARG A 33 -18.94 20.59 4.63
N ASP A 34 -19.11 19.83 3.54
CA ASP A 34 -18.71 20.24 2.19
C ASP A 34 -19.74 21.19 1.55
N SER A 35 -19.48 21.59 0.30
CA SER A 35 -20.36 22.49 -0.47
C SER A 35 -21.76 21.92 -0.74
N ASN A 36 -21.93 20.60 -0.62
CA ASN A 36 -23.22 19.93 -0.78
C ASN A 36 -23.93 19.71 0.58
N GLY A 37 -23.36 20.23 1.67
CA GLY A 37 -23.90 20.09 3.03
C GLY A 37 -23.61 18.74 3.68
N LEU A 38 -22.79 17.89 3.07
CA LEU A 38 -22.44 16.56 3.58
C LEU A 38 -21.21 16.65 4.50
N ASN A 39 -21.19 15.86 5.56
CA ASN A 39 -20.00 15.76 6.42
C ASN A 39 -18.85 15.09 5.64
N LYS A 40 -17.69 15.76 5.61
CA LYS A 40 -16.49 15.30 4.93
C LYS A 40 -15.47 14.81 5.94
N VAL A 41 -15.04 13.57 5.78
CA VAL A 41 -13.91 12.99 6.52
C VAL A 41 -12.78 12.69 5.56
N THR A 42 -11.56 13.08 5.91
CA THR A 42 -10.35 12.77 5.15
C THR A 42 -9.51 11.75 5.91
N VAL A 43 -9.14 10.66 5.23
CA VAL A 43 -8.21 9.64 5.72
C VAL A 43 -6.95 9.70 4.87
N VAL A 44 -5.79 9.82 5.52
CA VAL A 44 -4.49 9.85 4.85
C VAL A 44 -3.59 8.81 5.48
N CYS A 45 -2.99 7.94 4.67
CA CYS A 45 -1.98 6.99 5.09
C CYS A 45 -0.66 7.27 4.35
N GLN A 46 0.44 7.25 5.09
CA GLN A 46 1.80 7.30 4.58
C GLN A 46 2.45 5.92 4.74
N TYR A 47 3.21 5.52 3.72
CA TYR A 47 3.85 4.21 3.65
C TYR A 47 5.37 4.39 3.60
N LYS A 48 6.09 3.55 4.35
CA LYS A 48 7.56 3.51 4.32
C LYS A 48 8.06 2.07 4.23
N PRO A 49 9.08 1.80 3.40
CA PRO A 49 9.51 2.56 2.22
C PRO A 49 8.34 2.92 1.29
N GLN A 50 8.45 4.00 0.52
CA GLN A 50 7.43 4.38 -0.46
C GLN A 50 7.31 3.31 -1.57
N GLY A 51 6.10 3.14 -2.10
CA GLY A 51 5.82 2.24 -3.22
C GLY A 51 5.55 2.99 -4.52
N ASN A 52 4.76 2.35 -5.40
CA ASN A 52 4.28 2.93 -6.66
C ASN A 52 5.38 3.45 -7.60
N PHE A 53 6.55 2.82 -7.57
CA PHE A 53 7.58 3.11 -8.56
C PHE A 53 7.14 2.58 -9.93
N ILE A 54 7.06 3.49 -10.91
CA ILE A 54 6.82 3.13 -12.30
C ILE A 54 7.91 2.16 -12.77
N ASN A 55 7.50 1.17 -13.56
CA ASN A 55 8.31 0.08 -14.07
C ASN A 55 8.91 -0.85 -12.99
N GLN A 56 8.42 -0.83 -11.75
CA GLN A 56 8.75 -1.83 -10.73
C GLN A 56 7.56 -2.75 -10.42
N TYR A 57 7.86 -3.98 -9.99
CA TYR A 57 6.83 -4.91 -9.52
C TYR A 57 6.25 -4.46 -8.17
N ILE A 58 4.93 -4.62 -8.02
CA ILE A 58 4.23 -4.34 -6.75
C ILE A 58 4.70 -5.35 -5.69
N TYR A 59 4.77 -6.62 -6.09
CA TYR A 59 5.39 -7.73 -5.38
C TYR A 59 5.95 -8.70 -6.42
N VAL A 60 6.93 -9.52 -6.02
CA VAL A 60 7.47 -10.57 -6.89
C VAL A 60 6.58 -11.80 -6.77
N SER A 61 6.07 -12.32 -7.88
CA SER A 61 5.29 -13.56 -7.89
C SER A 61 6.18 -14.78 -7.58
N GLY A 62 5.70 -15.67 -6.72
CA GLY A 62 6.43 -16.88 -6.34
C GLY A 62 5.64 -17.70 -5.30
N ALA A 63 6.26 -18.75 -4.78
CA ALA A 63 5.70 -19.46 -3.63
C ALA A 63 5.67 -18.55 -2.40
N THR A 64 4.64 -18.70 -1.56
CA THR A 64 4.50 -17.89 -0.34
C THR A 64 5.78 -17.92 0.50
N CYS A 65 6.23 -16.75 0.95
CA CYS A 65 7.45 -16.55 1.72
C CYS A 65 8.78 -16.96 1.05
N SER A 66 8.80 -17.39 -0.22
CA SER A 66 10.05 -17.84 -0.87
C SER A 66 11.08 -16.72 -1.10
N GLY A 67 10.71 -15.47 -0.83
CA GLY A 67 11.54 -14.27 -0.99
C GLY A 67 11.54 -13.35 0.23
N CYS A 68 11.34 -13.88 1.45
CA CYS A 68 11.38 -13.04 2.64
C CYS A 68 12.76 -12.37 2.84
N PRO A 69 12.80 -11.08 3.20
CA PRO A 69 14.06 -10.38 3.47
C PRO A 69 14.84 -11.00 4.63
N SER A 70 16.17 -10.86 4.61
CA SER A 70 17.03 -11.28 5.71
C SER A 70 16.63 -10.59 7.03
N GLY A 71 16.56 -11.37 8.11
CA GLY A 71 16.13 -10.89 9.42
C GLY A 71 14.62 -10.96 9.66
N THR A 72 13.85 -11.44 8.68
CA THR A 72 12.42 -11.74 8.83
C THR A 72 12.17 -13.25 8.79
N SER A 73 11.04 -13.69 9.33
CA SER A 73 10.54 -15.05 9.29
C SER A 73 9.19 -15.12 8.59
N CYS A 74 8.87 -16.27 8.00
CA CYS A 74 7.55 -16.48 7.40
C CYS A 74 6.51 -16.76 8.49
N GLU A 75 5.48 -15.90 8.57
CA GLU A 75 4.26 -16.20 9.31
C GLU A 75 3.35 -17.05 8.42
N THR A 76 3.41 -18.37 8.58
CA THR A 76 2.73 -19.34 7.69
C THR A 76 1.20 -19.21 7.66
N SER A 77 0.58 -18.66 8.70
CA SER A 77 -0.87 -18.44 8.77
C SER A 77 -1.35 -17.29 7.87
N THR A 78 -0.51 -16.28 7.65
CA THR A 78 -0.85 -15.08 6.85
C THR A 78 -0.10 -15.03 5.53
N GLY A 79 1.01 -15.76 5.41
CA GLY A 79 1.91 -15.72 4.27
C GLY A 79 2.78 -14.46 4.22
N LEU A 80 2.88 -13.71 5.32
CA LEU A 80 3.68 -12.49 5.42
C LEU A 80 5.06 -12.75 6.03
N CYS A 81 6.01 -11.86 5.73
CA CYS A 81 7.34 -11.86 6.33
C CYS A 81 7.34 -10.89 7.52
N VAL A 82 7.73 -11.36 8.70
CA VAL A 82 7.69 -10.61 9.98
C VAL A 82 9.01 -10.63 10.71
#